data_AF-A0A9J6ZUT8-F1
#
_entry.id   AF-A0A9J6ZUT8-F1
#
_cell.length_a   1.000
_cell.length_b   1.000
_cell.length_c   1.000
_cell.angle_alpha   90.00
_cell.angle_beta   90.00
_cell.angle_gamma   90.00
#
_symmetry.space_group_name_H-M   'P 1'
#
loop_
_entity.id
_entity.type
_entity.pdbx_description
1 polymer ?
#
loop_
_entity_poly.entity_id
_entity_poly.type
_entity_poly.pdbx_seq_one_letter_code
_entity_poly.pdbx_strand_id
1 'polypeptide(L)'
;MQRPSKDEIKIALRMAEKVREREGVGAPLARYLLYLHHRNERLESIYEHLERYLRFGQPENEHARLICLIEELREESRKETEENGGEFGLE
;
A
#
# COMPACT_ATOMS: atom_id res chain seq x y z
N MET A 1 4.74 -5.92 21.11
CA MET A 1 4.78 -4.56 20.54
C MET A 1 3.34 -4.05 20.46
N GLN A 2 3.05 -2.84 20.93
CA GLN A 2 1.68 -2.31 20.96
C GLN A 2 1.35 -1.64 19.62
N ARG A 3 0.13 -1.84 19.11
CA ARG A 3 -0.34 -1.17 17.89
C ARG A 3 -0.44 0.34 18.18
N PRO A 4 0.19 1.21 17.37
CA PRO A 4 0.03 2.65 17.53
C PRO A 4 -1.43 3.08 17.37
N SER A 5 -1.82 4.13 18.07
CA SER A 5 -3.11 4.79 17.89
C SER A 5 -3.23 5.42 16.50
N LYS A 6 -4.46 5.67 16.06
CA LYS A 6 -4.72 6.34 14.77
C LYS A 6 -4.06 7.72 14.70
N ASP A 7 -3.97 8.42 15.83
CA ASP A 7 -3.35 9.75 15.88
C ASP A 7 -1.83 9.68 15.80
N GLU A 8 -1.20 8.71 16.45
CA GLU A 8 0.24 8.44 16.30
C GLU A 8 0.60 8.08 14.85
N ILE A 9 -0.23 7.26 14.19
CA ILE A 9 -0.05 6.92 12.76
C ILE A 9 -0.13 8.18 11.90
N LYS A 10 -1.15 9.03 12.09
CA LYS A 10 -1.29 10.28 11.34
C LYS A 10 -0.09 11.21 11.53
N ILE A 11 0.42 11.32 12.75
CA ILE A 11 1.61 12.13 13.05
C ILE A 11 2.83 11.56 12.32
N ALA A 12 3.04 10.24 12.39
CA ALA A 12 4.16 9.56 11.75
C ALA A 12 4.16 9.74 10.22
N LEU A 13 3.00 9.65 9.58
CA LEU A 13 2.87 9.86 8.12
C LEU A 13 3.20 11.30 7.72
N ARG A 14 2.68 12.29 8.44
CA ARG A 14 3.03 13.71 8.21
C ARG A 14 4.52 13.97 8.39
N MET A 15 5.17 13.30 9.35
CA MET A 15 6.61 13.40 9.52
C MET A 15 7.36 12.76 8.36
N ALA A 16 6.91 11.60 7.89
CA ALA A 16 7.50 10.94 6.73
C ALA A 16 7.40 11.82 5.47
N GLU A 17 6.25 12.45 5.22
CA GLU A 17 6.10 13.41 4.11
C GLU A 17 7.14 14.54 4.16
N LYS A 18 7.27 15.18 5.33
CA LYS A 18 8.27 16.25 5.54
C LYS A 18 9.71 15.77 5.38
N VAL A 19 10.01 14.55 5.78
CA VAL A 19 11.37 13.96 5.64
C VAL A 19 11.65 13.62 4.18
N ARG A 20 10.65 13.12 3.44
CA ARG A 20 10.74 12.85 2.00
C ARG A 20 11.08 14.12 1.22
N GLU A 21 10.46 15.25 1.56
CA GLU A 21 10.65 16.55 0.87
C GLU A 21 12.04 17.18 1.08
N ARG A 22 12.72 16.85 2.18
CA ARG A 22 14.03 17.44 2.52
C ARG A 22 15.22 16.77 1.81
N GLU A 23 14.98 15.75 0.99
CA GLU A 23 15.97 15.02 0.18
C GLU A 23 17.25 14.58 0.93
N GLY A 24 17.14 14.29 2.23
CA GLY A 24 18.26 13.82 3.06
C GLY A 24 18.35 12.28 3.16
N VAL A 25 19.28 11.79 3.98
CA VAL A 25 19.47 10.34 4.26
C VAL A 25 18.18 9.66 4.76
N GLY A 26 17.27 10.41 5.38
CA GLY A 26 15.95 9.91 5.81
C GLY A 26 14.92 9.79 4.69
N ALA A 27 15.14 10.39 3.51
CA ALA A 27 14.14 10.42 2.43
C ALA A 27 13.81 9.02 1.86
N PRO A 28 14.77 8.10 1.64
CA PRO A 28 14.44 6.73 1.26
C PRO A 28 13.59 5.99 2.30
N LEU A 29 13.91 6.13 3.58
CA LEU A 29 13.15 5.53 4.67
C LEU A 29 11.72 6.08 4.73
N ALA A 30 11.57 7.40 4.58
CA ALA A 30 10.28 8.05 4.53
C ALA A 30 9.44 7.60 3.33
N ARG A 31 10.04 7.50 2.13
CA ARG A 31 9.37 6.95 0.94
C ARG A 31 8.90 5.52 1.19
N TYR A 32 9.76 4.68 1.77
CA TYR A 32 9.41 3.30 2.06
C TYR A 32 8.30 3.17 3.10
N LEU A 33 8.33 3.98 4.16
CA LEU A 33 7.26 3.99 5.17
C LEU A 33 5.92 4.41 4.58
N LEU A 34 5.90 5.47 3.76
CA LEU A 34 4.69 5.93 3.07
C LEU A 34 4.15 4.88 2.10
N TYR A 35 5.05 4.25 1.34
CA TYR A 35 4.72 3.14 0.46
C TYR A 35 4.08 1.97 1.22
N LEU A 36 4.71 1.51 2.31
CA LEU A 36 4.19 0.42 3.12
C LEU A 36 2.83 0.76 3.74
N HIS A 37 2.63 2.00 4.16
CA HIS A 37 1.33 2.43 4.68
C HIS A 37 0.24 2.34 3.61
N HIS A 38 0.47 2.94 2.44
CA HIS A 38 -0.46 2.89 1.31
C HIS A 38 -0.78 1.45 0.91
N ARG A 39 0.26 0.61 0.76
CA ARG A 39 0.09 -0.82 0.44
C ARG A 39 -0.76 -1.54 1.48
N ASN A 40 -0.54 -1.27 2.77
CA ASN A 40 -1.31 -1.89 3.84
C ASN A 40 -2.77 -1.46 3.84
N GLU A 41 -3.09 -0.18 3.56
CA GLU A 41 -4.49 0.27 3.45
C GLU A 41 -5.26 -0.49 2.35
N ARG A 42 -4.60 -0.76 1.22
CA ARG A 42 -5.20 -1.55 0.13
C ARG A 42 -5.41 -3.01 0.52
N LEU A 43 -4.45 -3.61 1.22
CA LEU A 43 -4.58 -4.97 1.75
C LEU A 43 -5.68 -5.08 2.82
N GLU A 44 -5.82 -4.07 3.69
CA GLU A 44 -6.92 -4.01 4.67
C GLU A 44 -8.29 -3.93 3.96
N SER A 45 -8.40 -3.17 2.86
CA SER A 45 -9.62 -3.13 2.02
C SER A 45 -9.96 -4.50 1.42
N ILE A 46 -8.98 -5.20 0.86
CA ILE A 46 -9.19 -6.57 0.35
C ILE A 46 -9.63 -7.51 1.47
N TYR A 47 -8.99 -7.42 2.64
CA TYR A 47 -9.35 -8.25 3.78
C TYR A 47 -10.80 -8.03 4.21
N GLU A 48 -11.27 -6.78 4.29
CA GLU A 48 -12.66 -6.45 4.64
C GLU A 48 -13.66 -7.06 3.65
N HIS A 49 -13.41 -6.92 2.35
CA HIS A 49 -14.27 -7.47 1.30
C HIS A 49 -14.22 -9.00 1.26
N LEU A 50 -13.05 -9.59 1.51
CA LEU A 50 -12.88 -11.04 1.57
C LEU A 50 -13.62 -11.63 2.77
N GLU A 51 -13.56 -10.98 3.93
CA GLU A 51 -14.28 -11.40 5.10
C GLU A 51 -15.80 -11.40 4.87
N ARG A 52 -16.33 -10.36 4.23
CA ARG A 52 -17.75 -10.30 3.85
C ARG A 52 -18.10 -11.39 2.84
N TYR A 53 -17.27 -11.56 1.82
CA TYR A 53 -17.46 -12.57 0.79
C TYR A 53 -17.56 -13.98 1.39
N LEU A 54 -16.65 -14.32 2.31
CA LEU A 54 -16.61 -15.64 2.95
C LEU A 54 -17.75 -15.84 3.98
N ARG A 55 -18.10 -14.81 4.75
CA ARG A 55 -19.10 -14.93 5.82
C ARG A 55 -20.55 -14.95 5.33
N PHE A 56 -20.85 -14.26 4.23
CA PHE A 56 -22.23 -14.07 3.76
C PHE A 56 -22.58 -14.92 2.53
N GLY A 57 -21.85 -16.02 2.29
CA GLY A 57 -22.21 -16.98 1.24
C GLY A 57 -21.88 -16.50 -0.16
N GLN A 58 -20.75 -15.83 -0.34
CA GLN A 58 -20.18 -15.46 -1.64
C GLN A 58 -21.08 -14.53 -2.48
N PRO A 59 -21.51 -13.37 -1.94
CA PRO A 59 -22.35 -12.45 -2.70
C PRO A 59 -21.58 -11.85 -3.89
N GLU A 60 -22.26 -11.78 -5.04
CA GLU A 60 -21.66 -11.43 -6.34
C GLU A 60 -21.02 -10.03 -6.37
N ASN A 61 -21.61 -9.08 -5.63
CA ASN A 61 -21.08 -7.72 -5.50
C ASN A 61 -19.71 -7.68 -4.79
N GLU A 62 -19.52 -8.49 -3.74
CA GLU A 62 -18.23 -8.59 -3.04
C GLU A 62 -17.20 -9.31 -3.91
N HIS A 63 -17.61 -10.33 -4.67
CA HIS A 63 -16.74 -10.99 -5.65
C HIS A 63 -16.23 -9.99 -6.70
N ALA A 64 -17.13 -9.24 -7.35
CA ALA A 64 -16.74 -8.25 -8.35
C ALA A 64 -15.79 -7.20 -7.75
N ARG A 65 -16.06 -6.75 -6.52
CA ARG A 65 -15.21 -5.76 -5.83
C ARG A 65 -13.82 -6.31 -5.49
N LEU A 66 -13.73 -7.57 -5.08
CA LEU A 66 -12.46 -8.24 -4.84
C LEU A 66 -11.62 -8.35 -6.12
N ILE A 67 -12.24 -8.68 -7.26
CA ILE A 67 -11.55 -8.72 -8.54
C ILE A 67 -10.96 -7.35 -8.89
N CYS A 68 -11.75 -6.28 -8.80
CA CYS A 68 -11.25 -4.92 -9.07
C CYS A 68 -10.08 -4.56 -8.15
N LEU A 69 -10.19 -4.78 -6.83
CA LEU A 69 -9.12 -4.47 -5.89
C LEU A 69 -7.83 -5.24 -6.17
N ILE A 70 -7.94 -6.52 -6.56
CA ILE A 70 -6.78 -7.35 -6.93
C ILE A 70 -6.14 -6.86 -8.23
N GLU A 71 -6.95 -6.48 -9.22
CA GLU A 71 -6.45 -5.94 -10.49
C GLU A 71 -5.71 -4.62 -10.29
N GLU A 72 -6.25 -3.72 -9.46
CA GLU A 72 -5.58 -2.45 -9.15
C GLU A 72 -4.26 -2.64 -8.39
N LEU A 73 -4.15 -3.66 -7.52
CA LEU A 73 -2.87 -4.02 -6.88
C LEU A 73 -1.86 -4.57 -7.89
N ARG A 74 -2.31 -5.43 -8.82
CA ARG A 74 -1.45 -5.98 -9.87
C ARG A 74 -0.93 -4.88 -10.79
N GLU A 75 -1.77 -3.91 -11.12
CA GLU A 75 -1.39 -2.77 -11.94
C GLU A 75 -0.32 -1.91 -11.28
N GLU A 76 -0.46 -1.61 -9.99
CA GLU A 76 0.59 -0.90 -9.24
C GLU A 76 1.90 -1.69 -9.18
N SER A 77 1.85 -3.00 -8.91
CA SER A 77 3.06 -3.83 -8.90
C SER A 77 3.74 -3.90 -10.27
N ARG A 78 2.99 -3.82 -11.38
CA ARG A 78 3.56 -3.73 -12.73
C ARG A 78 4.29 -2.41 -12.95
N LYS A 79 3.66 -1.29 -12.59
CA LYS A 79 4.29 0.04 -12.66
C LYS A 79 5.56 0.11 -11.83
N GLU A 80 5.53 -0.45 -10.61
CA GLU A 80 6.72 -0.55 -9.75
C GLU A 80 7.85 -1.35 -10.44
N THR A 81 7.51 -2.44 -11.14
CA THR A 81 8.50 -3.28 -11.83
C THR A 81 9.07 -2.58 -13.06
N GLU A 82 8.25 -1.83 -13.80
CA GLU A 82 8.67 -1.04 -14.96
C GLU A 82 9.55 0.15 -14.56
N GLU A 83 9.23 0.83 -13.45
CA GLU A 83 10.03 1.94 -12.91
C GLU A 83 11.41 1.47 -12.39
N ASN A 84 11.50 0.29 -11.77
CA ASN A 84 12.76 -0.27 -11.28
C ASN A 84 13.56 -1.02 -12.36
N GLY A 85 12.91 -1.46 -13.44
CA GLY A 85 13.53 -2.18 -14.56
C GLY A 85 14.48 -1.34 -15.42
N GLY A 86 14.49 -0.01 -15.25
CA GLY A 86 15.40 0.90 -15.93
C GLY A 86 16.81 1.01 -15.32
N GLU A 87 17.05 0.44 -14.13
CA GLU A 87 18.32 0.60 -13.40
C GLU A 87 19.33 -0.55 -13.64
N PHE A 88 18.93 -1.65 -14.27
CA PHE A 88 19.87 -2.70 -14.71
C PHE A 88 20.32 -2.47 -16.16
N GLY A 89 21.09 -1.40 -16.37
CA GLY A 89 21.90 -1.23 -17.56
C GLY A 89 22.93 -2.36 -17.65
N LEU A 90 22.75 -3.26 -18.62
CA LEU A 90 23.83 -4.08 -19.13
C LEU A 90 24.75 -3.18 -19.97
N GLU A 91 25.89 -2.79 -19.40
CA GLU A 91 27.12 -2.49 -20.15
C GLU A 91 28.22 -3.44 -19.72
#